data_AF-A0A520BAX2-F1
#
_entry.id   AF-A0A520BAX2-F1
#
_cell.length_a   1.000
_cell.length_b   1.000
_cell.length_c   1.000
_cell.angle_alpha   90.00
_cell.angle_beta   90.00
_cell.angle_gamma   90.00
#
_symmetry.space_group_name_H-M   'P 1'
#
loop_
_entity.id
_entity.type
_entity.pdbx_description
1 polymer ?
#
loop_
_entity_poly.entity_id
_entity_poly.type
_entity_poly.pdbx_seq_one_letter_code
_entity_poly.pdbx_strand_id
1 'polypeptide(L)'
;MAVSCSSVLRSLRHWRTVSAAVSSRSEARRQAEAALLALEAEAHRRLSPDEPQTATQPVARLDRNAYRGRTWATRRRPWVDRLASAWLIRRFIDPQARFLWLKSPADCPKKALGFDFDGATFTHVGTRVTFETLLASFDLETPPLLRLGLLVHSLDAGGVQPPEAVGVERVLAGMREALSDDDQLLQVAAGVFEGLLTAFSQEASA
;
A
#
# COMPACT_ATOMS: atom_id res chain seq x y z
N MET A 1 -6.00 -12.30 27.59
CA MET A 1 -5.51 -12.61 26.24
C MET A 1 -6.15 -11.64 25.26
N ALA A 2 -5.44 -10.57 24.87
CA ALA A 2 -5.92 -9.68 23.82
C ALA A 2 -5.55 -10.30 22.46
N VAL A 3 -6.56 -10.77 21.73
CA VAL A 3 -6.38 -11.20 20.34
C VAL A 3 -6.16 -9.93 19.52
N SER A 4 -4.92 -9.69 19.10
CA SER A 4 -4.58 -8.51 18.28
C SER A 4 -5.34 -8.55 16.95
N CYS A 5 -5.80 -7.40 16.45
CA CYS A 5 -6.51 -7.25 15.18
C CYS A 5 -5.77 -7.98 14.03
N SER A 6 -4.44 -7.92 14.01
CA SER A 6 -3.59 -8.60 13.04
C SER A 6 -3.72 -10.13 13.04
N SER A 7 -4.06 -10.74 14.19
CA SER A 7 -4.22 -12.19 14.33
C SER A 7 -5.59 -12.69 13.84
N VAL A 8 -6.64 -11.88 13.99
CA VAL A 8 -7.98 -12.15 13.44
C VAL A 8 -7.93 -12.08 11.91
N LEU A 9 -7.29 -11.04 11.38
CA LEU A 9 -7.12 -10.84 9.95
C LEU A 9 -6.24 -11.92 9.31
N ARG A 10 -5.22 -12.42 10.02
CA ARG A 10 -4.39 -13.55 9.57
C ARG A 10 -5.20 -14.87 9.52
N SER A 11 -6.08 -15.12 10.47
CA SER A 11 -6.95 -16.31 10.47
C SER A 11 -8.00 -16.28 9.36
N LEU A 12 -8.56 -15.10 9.04
CA LEU A 12 -9.48 -14.95 7.90
C LEU A 12 -8.77 -15.15 6.55
N ARG A 13 -7.52 -14.68 6.44
CA ARG A 13 -6.65 -14.91 5.26
C ARG A 13 -6.34 -16.40 5.04
N HIS A 14 -6.14 -17.17 6.10
CA HIS A 14 -5.91 -18.62 6.02
C HIS A 14 -7.14 -19.37 5.47
N TRP A 15 -8.35 -18.95 5.83
CA TRP A 15 -9.59 -19.58 5.36
C TRP A 15 -9.82 -19.43 3.85
N ARG A 16 -9.41 -18.29 3.26
CA ARG A 16 -9.50 -18.06 1.81
C ARG A 16 -8.65 -19.02 0.99
N THR A 17 -7.42 -19.31 1.44
CA THR A 17 -6.49 -20.23 0.76
C THR A 17 -7.01 -21.67 0.72
N VAL A 18 -7.77 -22.09 1.73
CA VAL A 18 -8.35 -23.45 1.81
C VAL A 18 -9.50 -23.65 0.81
N SER A 19 -10.14 -22.58 0.33
CA SER A 19 -11.33 -22.67 -0.53
C SER A 19 -11.06 -22.82 -2.03
N ALA A 20 -9.80 -22.79 -2.48
CA ALA A 20 -9.44 -22.69 -3.89
C ALA A 20 -9.48 -24.02 -4.69
N ALA A 21 -9.98 -25.11 -4.11
CA ALA A 21 -10.02 -26.42 -4.75
C ALA A 21 -11.44 -27.01 -4.87
N VAL A 22 -12.45 -26.25 -5.34
CA VAL A 22 -13.76 -26.81 -5.77
C VAL A 22 -14.36 -25.94 -6.89
N SER A 23 -14.80 -26.59 -7.98
CA SER A 23 -15.34 -26.03 -9.22
C SER A 23 -16.35 -24.87 -9.06
N SER A 24 -16.19 -23.87 -9.94
CA SER A 24 -16.67 -22.49 -9.83
C SER A 24 -18.14 -22.20 -10.23
N ARG A 25 -19.15 -22.98 -9.81
CA ARG A 25 -20.52 -22.81 -10.37
C ARG A 25 -21.74 -22.73 -9.45
N SER A 26 -21.63 -22.70 -8.12
CA SER A 26 -22.83 -22.54 -7.27
C SER A 26 -23.08 -21.07 -6.89
N GLU A 27 -24.33 -20.62 -7.03
CA GLU A 27 -24.82 -19.33 -6.51
C GLU A 27 -24.53 -19.18 -5.01
N ALA A 28 -24.62 -20.28 -4.26
CA ALA A 28 -24.26 -20.35 -2.85
C ALA A 28 -22.79 -19.94 -2.57
N ARG A 29 -21.84 -20.25 -3.47
CA ARG A 29 -20.44 -19.82 -3.30
C ARG A 29 -20.27 -18.33 -3.55
N ARG A 30 -20.93 -17.75 -4.56
CA ARG A 30 -20.94 -16.29 -4.78
C ARG A 30 -21.52 -15.56 -3.59
N GLN A 31 -22.62 -16.07 -3.04
CA GLN A 31 -23.24 -15.53 -1.84
C GLN A 31 -22.33 -15.65 -0.62
N ALA A 32 -21.63 -16.77 -0.45
CA ALA A 32 -20.67 -16.96 0.63
C ALA A 32 -19.43 -16.05 0.49
N GLU A 33 -18.90 -15.86 -0.72
CA GLU A 33 -17.80 -14.94 -0.99
C GLU A 33 -18.20 -13.47 -0.76
N ALA A 34 -19.39 -13.08 -1.21
CA ALA A 34 -19.94 -11.75 -0.95
C ALA A 34 -20.20 -11.50 0.54
N ALA A 35 -20.74 -12.50 1.25
CA ALA A 35 -20.95 -12.42 2.70
C ALA A 35 -19.62 -12.35 3.47
N LEU A 36 -18.59 -13.08 3.02
CA LEU A 36 -17.26 -13.03 3.61
C LEU A 36 -16.60 -11.66 3.40
N LEU A 37 -16.71 -11.08 2.20
CA LEU A 37 -16.25 -9.72 1.93
C LEU A 37 -16.96 -8.67 2.80
N ALA A 38 -18.29 -8.80 2.95
CA ALA A 38 -19.07 -7.90 3.80
C ALA A 38 -18.67 -8.01 5.28
N LEU A 39 -18.43 -9.23 5.77
CA LEU A 39 -17.98 -9.47 7.14
C LEU A 39 -16.57 -8.94 7.37
N GLU A 40 -15.65 -9.15 6.43
CA GLU A 40 -14.29 -8.61 6.51
C GLU A 40 -14.29 -7.07 6.53
N ALA A 41 -15.11 -6.43 5.69
CA ALA A 41 -15.26 -4.97 5.69
C ALA A 41 -15.82 -4.45 7.02
N GLU A 42 -16.80 -5.14 7.60
CA GLU A 42 -17.35 -4.79 8.92
C GLU A 42 -16.33 -5.00 10.05
N ALA A 43 -15.56 -6.09 9.99
CA ALA A 43 -14.50 -6.35 10.96
C ALA A 43 -13.39 -5.30 10.88
N HIS A 44 -12.98 -4.87 9.68
CA HIS A 44 -12.02 -3.77 9.51
C HIS A 44 -12.57 -2.47 10.11
N ARG A 45 -13.82 -2.08 9.80
CA ARG A 45 -14.45 -0.88 10.38
C ARG A 45 -14.49 -0.87 11.92
N ARG A 46 -14.69 -2.03 12.54
CA ARG A 46 -14.78 -2.13 14.01
C ARG A 46 -13.43 -2.26 14.70
N LEU A 47 -12.45 -2.91 14.06
CA LEU A 47 -11.16 -3.23 14.67
C LEU A 47 -10.06 -2.22 14.31
N SER A 48 -10.27 -1.42 13.26
CA SER A 48 -9.40 -0.33 12.81
C SER A 48 -10.25 0.94 12.53
N PRO A 49 -10.75 1.65 13.56
CA PRO A 49 -11.61 2.82 13.38
C PRO A 49 -10.93 4.02 12.69
N ASP A 50 -9.60 4.00 12.55
CA ASP A 50 -8.74 5.03 11.92
C ASP A 50 -8.22 4.60 10.53
N GLU A 51 -8.98 3.76 9.81
CA GLU A 51 -8.68 3.38 8.42
C GLU A 51 -9.41 4.30 7.41
N PRO A 52 -8.75 4.74 6.32
CA PRO A 52 -9.31 5.76 5.44
C PRO A 52 -10.58 5.30 4.76
N GLN A 53 -11.65 6.07 4.92
CA GLN A 53 -12.86 5.87 4.12
C GLN A 53 -12.55 6.11 2.65
N THR A 54 -12.83 5.10 1.82
CA THR A 54 -12.65 5.15 0.38
C THR A 54 -13.34 6.37 -0.22
N ALA A 55 -12.57 7.36 -0.68
CA ALA A 55 -13.11 8.42 -1.51
C ALA A 55 -13.57 7.80 -2.84
N THR A 56 -14.84 7.97 -3.20
CA THR A 56 -15.43 7.51 -4.47
C THR A 56 -15.16 8.46 -5.64
N GLN A 57 -14.36 9.51 -5.43
CA GLN A 57 -14.05 10.49 -6.46
C GLN A 57 -13.01 9.93 -7.45
N PRO A 58 -13.10 10.29 -8.75
CA PRO A 58 -12.07 9.96 -9.72
C PRO A 58 -10.71 10.50 -9.28
N VAL A 59 -9.64 9.71 -9.48
CA VAL A 59 -8.27 10.16 -9.18
C VAL A 59 -7.93 11.34 -10.10
N ALA A 60 -7.68 12.51 -9.52
CA ALA A 60 -7.35 13.72 -10.26
C ALA A 60 -5.95 13.63 -10.87
N ARG A 61 -5.80 14.09 -12.12
CA ARG A 61 -4.49 14.21 -12.78
C ARG A 61 -3.78 15.48 -12.33
N LEU A 62 -2.53 15.36 -11.92
CA LEU A 62 -1.75 16.40 -11.28
C LEU A 62 -0.42 16.64 -12.02
N ASP A 63 0.00 17.90 -12.12
CA ASP A 63 1.32 18.25 -12.62
C ASP A 63 2.37 18.05 -11.54
N ARG A 64 3.34 17.16 -11.78
CA ARG A 64 4.48 16.89 -10.89
C ARG A 64 5.28 18.16 -10.53
N ASN A 65 5.34 19.15 -11.41
CA ASN A 65 6.11 20.38 -11.16
C ASN A 65 5.54 21.20 -9.99
N ALA A 66 4.25 21.10 -9.72
CA ALA A 66 3.61 21.75 -8.57
C ALA A 66 3.98 21.10 -7.22
N TYR A 67 4.63 19.92 -7.25
CA TYR A 67 4.89 19.08 -6.08
C TYR A 67 6.38 18.93 -5.75
N ARG A 68 7.26 19.77 -6.31
CA ARG A 68 8.72 19.72 -6.06
C ARG A 68 9.13 20.43 -4.76
N GLY A 69 10.16 19.91 -4.09
CA GLY A 69 10.76 20.49 -2.87
C GLY A 69 9.83 20.50 -1.66
N ARG A 70 8.80 19.64 -1.67
CA ARG A 70 7.75 19.63 -0.66
C ARG A 70 8.15 18.79 0.55
N THR A 71 7.44 19.01 1.64
CA THR A 71 7.47 18.11 2.79
C THR A 71 6.26 17.19 2.71
N TRP A 72 6.52 15.89 2.74
CA TRP A 72 5.55 14.81 2.64
C TRP A 72 5.46 14.11 4.00
N ALA A 73 4.28 13.82 4.50
CA ALA A 73 4.09 13.28 5.84
C ALA A 73 3.25 12.01 5.82
N THR A 74 3.63 11.02 6.63
CA THR A 74 2.84 9.80 6.86
C THR A 74 3.14 9.26 8.26
N ARG A 75 2.42 8.22 8.69
CA ARG A 75 2.64 7.59 10.00
C ARG A 75 4.03 6.94 10.07
N ARG A 76 4.69 7.11 11.22
CA ARG A 76 5.94 6.43 11.57
C ARG A 76 5.79 4.92 11.56
N ARG A 77 6.92 4.19 11.46
CA ARG A 77 6.97 2.74 11.27
C ARG A 77 6.22 2.30 9.99
N PRO A 78 6.58 2.86 8.82
CA PRO A 78 5.86 2.62 7.59
C PRO A 78 5.85 1.13 7.20
N TRP A 79 4.76 0.70 6.59
CA TRP A 79 4.65 -0.61 5.95
C TRP A 79 4.76 -0.46 4.42
N VAL A 80 4.47 -1.53 3.69
CA VAL A 80 4.84 -1.66 2.27
C VAL A 80 4.28 -0.52 1.42
N ASP A 81 2.99 -0.16 1.55
CA ASP A 81 2.43 0.91 0.74
C ASP A 81 3.06 2.28 1.04
N ARG A 82 3.31 2.60 2.32
CA ARG A 82 4.00 3.84 2.73
C ARG A 82 5.44 3.90 2.23
N LEU A 83 6.17 2.79 2.34
CA LEU A 83 7.56 2.69 1.90
C LEU A 83 7.65 2.83 0.38
N ALA A 84 6.81 2.11 -0.35
CA ALA A 84 6.75 2.17 -1.81
C ALA A 84 6.31 3.55 -2.28
N SER A 85 5.31 4.16 -1.63
CA SER A 85 4.84 5.52 -1.94
C SER A 85 5.92 6.55 -1.70
N ALA A 86 6.64 6.50 -0.57
CA ALA A 86 7.74 7.41 -0.29
C ALA A 86 8.90 7.24 -1.30
N TRP A 87 9.23 6.01 -1.68
CA TRP A 87 10.19 5.74 -2.75
C TRP A 87 9.73 6.33 -4.09
N LEU A 88 8.48 6.07 -4.50
CA LEU A 88 7.90 6.58 -5.75
C LEU A 88 7.89 8.11 -5.78
N ILE A 89 7.49 8.74 -4.68
CA ILE A 89 7.51 10.19 -4.50
C ILE A 89 8.92 10.69 -4.75
N ARG A 90 9.92 10.19 -4.05
CA ARG A 90 11.30 10.67 -4.21
C ARG A 90 11.85 10.40 -5.62
N ARG A 91 11.54 9.25 -6.20
CA ARG A 91 12.12 8.80 -7.47
C ARG A 91 11.52 9.48 -8.69
N PHE A 92 10.21 9.73 -8.67
CA PHE A 92 9.47 10.24 -9.83
C PHE A 92 8.85 11.60 -9.55
N ILE A 93 8.18 11.81 -8.41
CA ILE A 93 7.33 13.00 -8.21
C ILE A 93 8.12 14.20 -7.68
N ASP A 94 8.99 14.02 -6.71
CA ASP A 94 9.71 15.05 -5.98
C ASP A 94 11.10 14.57 -5.49
N PRO A 95 12.16 14.69 -6.32
CA PRO A 95 13.55 14.38 -5.96
C PRO A 95 14.08 15.10 -4.73
N GLN A 96 13.44 16.21 -4.35
CA GLN A 96 13.82 17.01 -3.18
C GLN A 96 12.86 16.79 -2.00
N ALA A 97 12.05 15.74 -2.03
CA ALA A 97 11.08 15.42 -1.00
C ALA A 97 11.76 15.22 0.36
N ARG A 98 11.25 15.94 1.37
CA ARG A 98 11.54 15.70 2.79
C ARG A 98 10.39 14.90 3.39
N PHE A 99 10.68 13.79 4.08
CA PHE A 99 9.65 13.00 4.75
C PHE A 99 9.53 13.37 6.23
N LEU A 100 8.30 13.34 6.73
CA LEU A 100 7.96 13.54 8.12
C LEU A 100 7.19 12.32 8.63
N TRP A 101 7.76 11.64 9.61
CA TRP A 101 7.20 10.42 10.21
C TRP A 101 6.40 10.76 11.47
N LEU A 102 5.08 10.74 11.35
CA LEU A 102 4.13 11.23 12.35
C LEU A 102 3.85 10.18 13.42
N LYS A 103 3.66 10.61 14.68
CA LYS A 103 3.12 9.75 15.74
C LYS A 103 1.62 9.52 15.56
N SER A 104 0.89 10.58 15.21
CA SER A 104 -0.54 10.56 14.90
C SER A 104 -0.82 11.32 13.59
N PRO A 105 -1.80 10.93 12.76
CA PRO A 105 -2.25 11.71 11.60
C PRO A 105 -2.59 13.17 11.93
N ALA A 106 -3.13 13.43 13.12
CA ALA A 106 -3.47 14.78 13.59
C ALA A 106 -2.24 15.69 13.75
N ASP A 107 -1.03 15.12 13.84
CA ASP A 107 0.22 15.87 13.94
C ASP A 107 0.69 16.42 12.56
N CYS A 108 0.00 16.08 11.47
CA CYS A 108 0.38 16.49 10.12
C CYS A 108 0.29 18.02 9.96
N PRO A 109 1.40 18.73 9.65
CA PRO A 109 1.37 20.17 9.44
C PRO A 109 0.52 20.53 8.22
N LYS A 110 -0.26 21.63 8.29
CA LYS A 110 -1.13 22.09 7.18
C LYS A 110 -0.39 22.34 5.85
N LYS A 111 0.91 22.61 5.90
CA LYS A 111 1.74 22.85 4.71
C LYS A 111 2.38 21.58 4.13
N ALA A 112 2.37 20.48 4.90
CA ALA A 112 2.88 19.19 4.45
C ALA A 112 1.83 18.48 3.59
N LEU A 113 2.30 17.67 2.65
CA LEU A 113 1.45 16.79 1.85
C LEU A 113 1.33 15.46 2.59
N GLY A 114 0.19 15.25 3.23
CA GLY A 114 -0.11 13.99 3.89
C GLY A 114 -0.28 12.87 2.86
N PHE A 115 0.21 11.67 3.17
CA PHE A 115 -0.12 10.47 2.41
C PHE A 115 -0.36 9.24 3.29
N ASP A 116 -1.26 8.36 2.84
CA ASP A 116 -1.61 7.07 3.43
C ASP A 116 -2.10 7.12 4.90
N PHE A 117 -3.07 8.00 5.12
CA PHE A 117 -3.92 8.08 6.32
C PHE A 117 -5.20 8.88 6.02
N ASP A 118 -6.15 8.89 6.96
CA ASP A 118 -7.44 9.56 6.82
C ASP A 118 -7.30 11.08 6.71
N GLY A 119 -7.87 11.65 5.65
CA GLY A 119 -7.77 13.09 5.38
C GLY A 119 -6.41 13.53 4.85
N ALA A 120 -5.51 12.59 4.53
CA ALA A 120 -4.29 12.88 3.78
C ALA A 120 -4.61 13.43 2.37
N THR A 121 -3.66 14.18 1.80
CA THR A 121 -3.76 14.66 0.41
C THR A 121 -3.79 13.50 -0.58
N PHE A 122 -3.03 12.44 -0.30
CA PHE A 122 -3.00 11.22 -1.10
C PHE A 122 -3.35 10.03 -0.20
N THR A 123 -4.42 9.32 -0.50
CA THR A 123 -4.84 8.15 0.29
C THR A 123 -5.49 7.13 -0.64
N HIS A 124 -6.05 6.06 -0.09
CA HIS A 124 -6.75 5.05 -0.88
C HIS A 124 -7.96 5.65 -1.61
N VAL A 125 -8.11 5.33 -2.90
CA VAL A 125 -9.23 5.78 -3.74
C VAL A 125 -9.83 4.58 -4.46
N GLY A 126 -11.12 4.32 -4.25
CA GLY A 126 -11.75 3.08 -4.72
C GLY A 126 -11.02 1.84 -4.18
N THR A 127 -10.60 0.96 -5.09
CA THR A 127 -9.80 -0.22 -4.77
C THR A 127 -8.29 0.05 -4.78
N ARG A 128 -7.84 1.28 -5.06
CA ARG A 128 -6.42 1.58 -5.18
C ARG A 128 -5.80 1.86 -3.82
N VAL A 129 -4.66 1.26 -3.54
CA VAL A 129 -3.80 1.68 -2.41
C VAL A 129 -3.16 3.04 -2.70
N THR A 130 -2.47 3.64 -1.73
CA THR A 130 -1.89 4.98 -1.91
C THR A 130 -0.86 5.01 -3.04
N PHE A 131 -0.02 3.98 -3.17
CA PHE A 131 0.94 3.86 -4.28
C PHE A 131 0.26 3.89 -5.65
N GLU A 132 -0.80 3.11 -5.84
CA GLU A 132 -1.57 3.06 -7.09
C GLU A 132 -2.31 4.38 -7.36
N THR A 133 -2.75 5.06 -6.30
CA THR A 133 -3.37 6.39 -6.39
C THR A 133 -2.36 7.44 -6.84
N LEU A 134 -1.12 7.39 -6.34
CA LEU A 134 -0.02 8.26 -6.78
C LEU A 134 0.35 7.99 -8.25
N LEU A 135 0.41 6.72 -8.67
CA LEU A 135 0.67 6.37 -10.07
C LEU A 135 -0.37 7.00 -11.01
N ALA A 136 -1.66 6.81 -10.69
CA ALA A 136 -2.75 7.37 -11.47
C ALA A 136 -2.75 8.90 -11.46
N SER A 137 -2.50 9.52 -10.30
CA SER A 137 -2.52 10.98 -10.15
C SER A 137 -1.43 11.66 -10.98
N PHE A 138 -0.23 11.10 -11.03
CA PHE A 138 0.94 11.71 -11.66
C PHE A 138 1.32 11.13 -13.03
N ASP A 139 0.42 10.36 -13.63
CA ASP A 139 0.60 9.73 -14.94
C ASP A 139 1.85 8.84 -15.03
N LEU A 140 1.97 7.92 -14.08
CA LEU A 140 3.10 7.00 -13.94
C LEU A 140 2.70 5.53 -14.16
N GLU A 141 1.52 5.26 -14.73
CA GLU A 141 0.99 3.90 -14.95
C GLU A 141 1.68 3.17 -16.14
N THR A 142 3.00 2.99 -16.06
CA THR A 142 3.76 2.18 -17.01
C THR A 142 3.69 0.69 -16.63
N PRO A 143 3.87 -0.26 -17.58
CA PRO A 143 3.75 -1.69 -17.26
C PRO A 143 4.64 -2.16 -16.08
N PRO A 144 5.92 -1.75 -15.95
CA PRO A 144 6.74 -2.12 -14.80
C PRO A 144 6.22 -1.55 -13.47
N LEU A 145 5.75 -0.29 -13.47
CA LEU A 145 5.21 0.35 -12.27
C LEU A 145 3.84 -0.22 -11.88
N LEU A 146 3.01 -0.60 -12.85
CA LEU A 146 1.74 -1.28 -12.59
C LEU A 146 1.96 -2.66 -11.95
N ARG A 147 2.97 -3.42 -12.41
CA ARG A 147 3.33 -4.69 -11.77
C ARG A 147 3.84 -4.50 -10.35
N LEU A 148 4.64 -3.46 -10.12
CA LEU A 148 5.05 -3.09 -8.75
C LEU A 148 3.83 -2.69 -7.90
N GLY A 149 2.85 -1.99 -8.49
CA GLY A 149 1.58 -1.66 -7.86
C GLY A 149 0.80 -2.89 -7.42
N LEU A 150 0.71 -3.93 -8.26
CA LEU A 150 0.06 -5.21 -7.90
C LEU A 150 0.74 -5.88 -6.70
N LEU A 151 2.07 -5.89 -6.65
CA LEU A 151 2.82 -6.41 -5.51
C LEU A 151 2.57 -5.60 -4.24
N VAL A 152 2.63 -4.26 -4.32
CA VAL A 152 2.39 -3.39 -3.16
C VAL A 152 0.97 -3.58 -2.64
N HIS A 153 -0.01 -3.58 -3.55
CA HIS A 153 -1.42 -3.84 -3.23
C HIS A 153 -1.59 -5.19 -2.54
N SER A 154 -0.98 -6.26 -3.08
CA SER A 154 -1.11 -7.60 -2.53
C SER A 154 -0.55 -7.69 -1.09
N LEU A 155 0.55 -6.99 -0.81
CA LEU A 155 1.19 -6.99 0.51
C LEU A 155 0.50 -6.10 1.53
N ASP A 156 -0.12 -5.00 1.10
CA ASP A 156 -0.74 -4.02 2.00
C ASP A 156 -2.24 -4.29 2.20
N ALA A 157 -3.00 -4.45 1.10
CA ALA A 157 -4.44 -4.67 1.10
C ALA A 157 -4.86 -6.14 0.93
N GLY A 158 -3.97 -7.02 0.47
CA GLY A 158 -4.26 -8.43 0.17
C GLY A 158 -4.68 -8.67 -1.29
N GLY A 159 -5.23 -9.84 -1.58
CA GLY A 159 -5.59 -10.25 -2.95
C GLY A 159 -4.60 -11.26 -3.55
N VAL A 160 -4.60 -11.35 -4.89
CA VAL A 160 -3.75 -12.29 -5.63
C VAL A 160 -2.29 -11.91 -5.45
N GLN A 161 -1.50 -12.81 -4.88
CA GLN A 161 -0.08 -12.57 -4.60
C GLN A 161 0.76 -12.94 -5.81
N PRO A 162 1.61 -12.03 -6.33
CA PRO A 162 2.61 -12.42 -7.32
C PRO A 162 3.68 -13.33 -6.69
N PRO A 163 4.43 -14.12 -7.50
CA PRO A 163 5.41 -15.08 -6.99
C PRO A 163 6.44 -14.48 -6.03
N GLU A 164 6.87 -13.25 -6.28
CA GLU A 164 7.86 -12.52 -5.49
C GLU A 164 7.35 -12.04 -4.11
N ALA A 165 6.02 -12.03 -3.88
CA ALA A 165 5.41 -11.38 -2.72
C ALA A 165 5.95 -11.89 -1.38
N VAL A 166 6.01 -13.21 -1.19
CA VAL A 166 6.45 -13.81 0.08
C VAL A 166 7.90 -13.45 0.38
N GLY A 167 8.77 -13.44 -0.63
CA GLY A 167 10.18 -13.07 -0.46
C GLY A 167 10.34 -11.60 -0.08
N VAL A 168 9.66 -10.71 -0.83
CA VAL A 168 9.68 -9.26 -0.58
C VAL A 168 9.12 -8.93 0.81
N GLU A 169 8.00 -9.55 1.19
CA GLU A 169 7.40 -9.38 2.52
C GLU A 169 8.40 -9.72 3.63
N ARG A 170 9.09 -10.85 3.51
CA ARG A 170 10.07 -11.31 4.51
C ARG A 170 11.24 -10.34 4.66
N VAL A 171 11.76 -9.85 3.55
CA VAL A 171 12.86 -8.88 3.54
C VAL A 171 12.42 -7.56 4.18
N LEU A 172 11.29 -6.99 3.75
CA LEU A 172 10.78 -5.72 4.28
C LEU A 172 10.37 -5.82 5.77
N ALA A 173 9.79 -6.94 6.18
CA ALA A 173 9.50 -7.22 7.59
C ALA A 173 10.77 -7.23 8.44
N GLY A 174 11.82 -7.92 7.98
CA GLY A 174 13.11 -7.99 8.65
C GLY A 174 13.79 -6.62 8.76
N MET A 175 13.79 -5.85 7.67
CA MET A 175 14.33 -4.48 7.66
C MET A 175 13.60 -3.58 8.67
N ARG A 176 12.27 -3.64 8.70
CA ARG A 176 11.47 -2.85 9.64
C ARG A 176 11.78 -3.20 11.10
N GLU A 177 12.03 -4.47 11.40
CA GLU A 177 12.39 -4.88 12.77
C GLU A 177 13.82 -4.47 13.14
N ALA A 178 14.76 -4.59 12.19
CA ALA A 178 16.16 -4.27 12.43
C ALA A 178 16.45 -2.76 12.52
N LEU A 179 15.66 -1.92 11.84
CA LEU A 179 15.88 -0.48 11.72
C LEU A 179 14.78 0.28 12.47
N SER A 180 15.16 1.01 13.51
CA SER A 180 14.24 1.86 14.30
C SER A 180 14.08 3.26 13.73
N ASP A 181 15.04 3.74 12.95
CA ASP A 181 14.99 5.01 12.22
C ASP A 181 14.24 4.83 10.89
N ASP A 182 13.17 5.60 10.70
CA ASP A 182 12.29 5.46 9.54
C ASP A 182 12.90 6.04 8.25
N ASP A 183 13.79 7.03 8.34
CA ASP A 183 14.52 7.54 7.17
C ASP A 183 15.56 6.52 6.69
N GLN A 184 16.26 5.88 7.63
CA GLN A 184 17.16 4.77 7.32
C GLN A 184 16.40 3.57 6.75
N LEU A 185 15.25 3.22 7.33
CA LEU A 185 14.38 2.16 6.80
C LEU A 185 13.95 2.45 5.36
N LEU A 186 13.48 3.66 5.07
CA LEU A 186 13.12 4.07 3.72
C LEU A 186 14.31 3.98 2.77
N GLN A 187 15.49 4.46 3.18
CA GLN A 187 16.70 4.42 2.35
C GLN A 187 17.09 2.99 1.97
N VAL A 188 17.03 2.04 2.91
CA VAL A 188 17.39 0.64 2.66
C VAL A 188 16.29 -0.07 1.85
N ALA A 189 15.02 0.13 2.19
CA ALA A 189 13.88 -0.47 1.49
C ALA A 189 13.77 0.02 0.04
N ALA A 190 14.19 1.26 -0.26
CA ALA A 190 14.23 1.79 -1.62
C ALA A 190 15.03 0.90 -2.59
N GLY A 191 16.09 0.22 -2.11
CA GLY A 191 16.85 -0.71 -2.93
C GLY A 191 16.03 -1.91 -3.43
N VAL A 192 15.06 -2.37 -2.64
CA VAL A 192 14.15 -3.46 -3.02
C VAL A 192 13.25 -3.00 -4.18
N PHE A 193 12.66 -1.81 -4.07
CA PHE A 193 11.78 -1.26 -5.10
C PHE A 193 12.54 -0.91 -6.40
N GLU A 194 13.74 -0.34 -6.31
CA GLU A 194 14.61 -0.10 -7.48
C GLU A 194 15.01 -1.40 -8.18
N GLY A 195 15.37 -2.44 -7.41
CA GLY A 195 15.71 -3.76 -7.95
C GLY A 195 14.54 -4.40 -8.69
N LEU A 196 13.35 -4.39 -8.08
CA LEU A 196 12.13 -4.91 -8.68
C LEU A 196 11.73 -4.13 -9.93
N LEU A 197 11.76 -2.80 -9.88
CA LEU A 197 11.46 -1.96 -11.04
C LEU A 197 12.41 -2.26 -12.20
N THR A 198 13.70 -2.42 -11.91
CA THR A 198 14.73 -2.75 -12.92
C THR A 198 14.45 -4.11 -13.55
N ALA A 199 14.17 -5.15 -12.74
CA ALA A 199 13.84 -6.48 -13.24
C ALA A 199 12.58 -6.46 -14.12
N PHE A 200 11.49 -5.84 -13.65
CA PHE A 200 10.24 -5.75 -14.40
C PHE A 200 10.38 -4.95 -15.70
N SER A 201 11.27 -3.96 -15.74
CA SER A 201 11.55 -3.20 -16.96
C SER A 201 12.31 -4.02 -18.00
N GLN A 202 13.23 -4.88 -17.57
CA GLN A 202 13.96 -5.80 -18.46
C GLN A 202 13.03 -6.85 -19.06
N GLU A 203 12.14 -7.43 -18.25
CA GLU A 203 11.15 -8.41 -18.71
C GLU A 203 10.14 -7.81 -19.69
N ALA A 204 9.74 -6.54 -19.51
CA ALA A 204 8.84 -5.85 -20.43
C ALA A 204 9.50 -5.48 -21.78
N SER A 205 10.84 -5.51 -21.84
CA SER A 205 11.63 -5.18 -23.03
C SER A 205 12.14 -6.42 -23.78
N ALA A 206 11.92 -7.62 -23.22
CA ALA A 206 12.29 -8.92 -23.78
C ALA A 206 11.15 -9.51 -24.61
#